data_AF-H2ZFE2-F1
#
_entry.id   AF-H2ZFE2-F1
#
_cell.length_a   1.000
_cell.length_b   1.000
_cell.length_c   1.000
_cell.angle_alpha   90.00
_cell.angle_beta   90.00
_cell.angle_gamma   90.00
#
_symmetry.space_group_name_H-M   'P 1'
#
loop_
_entity.id
_entity.type
_entity.pdbx_description
1 polymer ?
#
loop_
_entity_poly.entity_id
_entity_poly.type
_entity_poly.pdbx_seq_one_letter_code
_entity_poly.pdbx_strand_id
1 'polypeptide(L)'
;MSQFQILLLLFAVSSAYGLFESVTLVDNRYEGIVVAINPSVPENPFIINEIRDVFTDASSVLWESTEHRAYFGTVTILVPLTWKGNYNLATNGEVYAKADFVVADPNPMFESVPYTEQYTECGQPGEFIHLTPDFLLKDDYVQNYGPKGKTVIHEWAHLRWGVYDEYATEGYEPFYYSTQIYDQGYVEATRCPLSLTGHTVYPNPQNGNKLEACHANSSNNYMPNEGCVFIPNGPYGQPDDLDASLMSHQFMDQVIHFCHDDPTDPTNMHNKEAPNEHNRLCGQKSVWEIIMSSPDFRYANPPNPSISDVTPSFSIIRQPTNRFVLVLDGSGSMGGDRYENMMQAATDFIMNFVT
;
A
#
# COMPACT_ATOMS: atom_id res chain seq x y z
N MET A 1 56.46 -7.81 -32.00
CA MET A 1 55.23 -8.16 -31.26
C MET A 1 55.13 -7.21 -30.08
N SER A 2 54.33 -6.15 -30.22
CA SER A 2 54.12 -5.14 -29.18
C SER A 2 52.73 -5.37 -28.60
N GLN A 3 52.64 -5.85 -27.37
CA GLN A 3 51.37 -6.03 -26.66
C GLN A 3 50.86 -4.65 -26.21
N PHE A 4 49.74 -4.22 -26.78
CA PHE A 4 48.94 -3.11 -26.26
C PHE A 4 48.10 -3.64 -25.10
N GLN A 5 48.41 -3.23 -23.87
CA GLN A 5 47.52 -3.39 -22.73
C GLN A 5 46.45 -2.30 -22.78
N ILE A 6 45.20 -2.68 -23.04
CA ILE A 6 44.04 -1.81 -22.93
C ILE A 6 43.65 -1.79 -21.45
N LEU A 7 43.88 -0.66 -20.77
CA LEU A 7 43.39 -0.41 -19.42
C LEU A 7 41.93 0.06 -19.53
N LEU A 8 40.99 -0.86 -19.31
CA LEU A 8 39.57 -0.55 -19.17
C LEU A 8 39.34 0.10 -17.80
N LEU A 9 39.27 1.43 -17.76
CA LEU A 9 38.75 2.19 -16.63
C LEU A 9 37.22 2.10 -16.64
N LEU A 10 36.69 1.15 -15.87
CA LEU A 10 35.27 1.12 -15.50
C LEU A 10 34.99 2.31 -14.57
N PHE A 11 34.47 3.40 -15.13
CA PHE A 11 33.81 4.42 -14.32
C PHE A 11 32.49 3.84 -13.82
N ALA A 12 32.50 3.31 -12.59
CA ALA A 12 31.28 3.14 -11.84
C ALA A 12 30.72 4.54 -11.57
N VAL A 13 29.69 4.93 -12.32
CA VAL A 13 28.85 6.07 -11.95
C VAL A 13 28.06 5.60 -10.72
N SER A 14 28.66 5.74 -9.54
CA SER A 14 27.89 5.75 -8.32
C SER A 14 27.10 7.05 -8.34
N SER A 15 25.86 6.99 -8.81
CA SER A 15 24.86 7.98 -8.47
C SER A 15 24.72 7.94 -6.95
N ALA A 16 25.52 8.78 -6.27
CA ALA A 16 25.26 9.15 -4.89
C ALA A 16 24.02 10.05 -4.91
N TYR A 17 22.85 9.45 -5.16
CA TYR A 17 21.66 9.93 -4.50
C TYR A 17 22.02 9.95 -3.03
N GLY A 18 21.98 11.12 -2.39
CA GLY A 18 22.03 11.16 -0.92
C GLY A 18 21.02 10.13 -0.45
N LEU A 19 21.53 9.04 0.14
CA LEU A 19 20.72 7.96 0.68
C LEU A 19 19.92 8.61 1.80
N PHE A 20 18.68 8.97 1.50
CA PHE A 20 17.66 9.00 2.52
C PHE A 20 17.63 7.58 3.09
N GLU A 21 17.59 7.43 4.41
CA GLU A 21 17.32 6.12 5.00
C GLU A 21 15.90 5.76 4.59
N SER A 22 15.77 4.92 3.56
CA SER A 22 14.53 4.20 3.26
C SER A 22 13.99 3.60 4.54
N VAL A 23 12.67 3.50 4.70
CA VAL A 23 12.09 2.85 5.89
C VAL A 23 12.81 1.54 6.19
N THR A 24 13.34 1.43 7.40
CA THR A 24 14.08 0.24 7.86
C THR A 24 13.30 -0.47 8.94
N LEU A 25 13.41 -1.80 8.99
CA LEU A 25 12.86 -2.61 10.07
C LEU A 25 14.02 -3.17 10.89
N VAL A 26 14.19 -2.65 12.11
CA VAL A 26 15.24 -3.06 13.04
C VAL A 26 14.61 -3.44 14.37
N ASP A 27 14.96 -4.62 14.89
CA ASP A 27 14.43 -5.14 16.15
C ASP A 27 12.89 -5.06 16.23
N ASN A 28 12.23 -5.52 15.16
CA ASN A 28 10.77 -5.50 14.97
C ASN A 28 10.13 -4.09 14.86
N ARG A 29 10.93 -3.02 14.83
CA ARG A 29 10.45 -1.63 14.82
C ARG A 29 10.74 -0.94 13.49
N TYR A 30 9.70 -0.45 12.81
CA TYR A 30 9.88 0.34 11.59
C TYR A 30 10.32 1.77 11.93
N GLU A 31 11.38 2.23 11.26
CA GLU A 31 11.95 3.56 11.44
C GLU A 31 11.95 4.36 10.14
N GLY A 32 11.83 5.68 10.27
CA GLY A 32 12.00 6.60 9.15
C GLY A 32 10.76 6.79 8.29
N ILE A 33 9.56 6.43 8.79
CA ILE A 33 8.30 6.61 8.06
C ILE A 33 7.99 8.10 7.95
N VAL A 34 7.65 8.57 6.74
CA VAL A 34 7.29 9.96 6.46
C VAL A 34 5.85 10.06 5.97
N VAL A 35 5.05 10.86 6.68
CA VAL A 35 3.70 11.26 6.29
C VAL A 35 3.71 12.74 5.92
N ALA A 36 3.57 13.05 4.63
CA ALA A 36 3.67 14.42 4.14
C ALA A 36 2.32 15.01 3.75
N ILE A 37 2.01 16.20 4.27
CA ILE A 37 0.76 16.91 3.95
C ILE A 37 1.03 17.84 2.75
N ASN A 38 0.21 17.72 1.70
CA ASN A 38 0.37 18.52 0.49
C ASN A 38 0.10 20.01 0.79
N PRO A 39 0.87 20.95 0.21
CA PRO A 39 0.63 22.39 0.35
C PRO A 39 -0.78 22.88 -0.03
N SER A 40 -1.52 22.16 -0.88
CA SER A 40 -2.89 22.48 -1.25
C SER A 40 -3.90 22.22 -0.14
N VAL A 41 -3.59 21.31 0.80
CA VAL A 41 -4.46 20.97 1.92
C VAL A 41 -4.53 22.16 2.89
N PRO A 42 -5.75 22.70 3.16
CA PRO A 42 -5.90 23.80 4.10
C PRO A 42 -5.43 23.44 5.50
N GLU A 43 -4.86 24.43 6.21
CA GLU A 43 -4.39 24.25 7.58
C GLU A 43 -5.54 23.84 8.51
N ASN A 44 -5.44 22.61 9.02
CA ASN A 44 -6.37 22.07 9.99
C ASN A 44 -5.59 21.28 11.06
N PRO A 45 -5.52 21.76 12.32
CA PRO A 45 -4.74 21.09 13.36
C PRO A 45 -5.25 19.68 13.71
N PHE A 46 -6.51 19.37 13.41
CA PHE A 46 -7.07 18.04 13.65
C PHE A 46 -6.42 16.98 12.76
N ILE A 47 -5.98 17.32 11.54
CA ILE A 47 -5.31 16.36 10.63
C ILE A 47 -4.07 15.75 11.30
N ILE A 48 -3.27 16.55 12.02
CA ILE A 48 -2.07 16.06 12.71
C ILE A 48 -2.46 15.07 13.82
N ASN A 49 -3.55 15.34 14.54
CA ASN A 49 -4.03 14.44 15.59
C ASN A 49 -4.58 13.14 15.00
N GLU A 50 -5.39 13.23 13.94
CA GLU A 50 -5.91 12.04 13.24
C GLU A 50 -4.79 11.18 12.65
N ILE A 51 -3.73 11.78 12.09
CA ILE A 51 -2.56 11.01 11.64
C ILE A 51 -1.94 10.25 12.82
N ARG A 52 -1.83 10.87 14.00
CA ARG A 52 -1.27 10.19 15.18
C ARG A 52 -2.14 9.04 15.64
N ASP A 53 -3.44 9.24 15.71
CA ASP A 53 -4.39 8.24 16.19
C ASP A 53 -4.43 7.06 15.20
N VAL A 54 -4.59 7.34 13.90
CA VAL A 54 -4.60 6.31 12.84
C VAL A 54 -3.29 5.51 12.81
N PHE A 55 -2.13 6.14 12.94
CA PHE A 55 -0.85 5.41 12.93
C PHE A 55 -0.61 4.64 14.23
N THR A 56 -1.19 5.08 15.35
CA THR A 56 -1.15 4.31 16.61
C THR A 56 -1.99 3.04 16.48
N ASP A 57 -3.19 3.15 15.92
CA ASP A 57 -4.06 2.01 15.64
C ASP A 57 -3.42 1.07 14.60
N ALA A 58 -2.92 1.63 13.49
CA ALA A 58 -2.24 0.87 12.44
C ALA A 58 -1.02 0.12 12.97
N SER A 59 -0.23 0.73 13.87
CA SER A 59 0.91 0.05 14.50
C SER A 59 0.48 -1.20 15.27
N SER A 60 -0.65 -1.14 15.98
CA SER A 60 -1.22 -2.29 16.68
C SER A 60 -1.73 -3.36 15.71
N VAL A 61 -2.40 -2.95 14.62
CA VAL A 61 -2.83 -3.88 13.57
C VAL A 61 -1.63 -4.55 12.89
N LEU A 62 -0.56 -3.81 12.58
CA LEU A 62 0.66 -4.34 11.97
C LEU A 62 1.32 -5.37 12.87
N TRP A 63 1.36 -5.09 14.17
CA TRP A 63 1.90 -5.99 15.17
C TRP A 63 1.19 -7.34 15.19
N GLU A 64 -0.14 -7.31 15.31
CA GLU A 64 -0.95 -8.53 15.32
C GLU A 64 -0.89 -9.25 13.96
N SER A 65 -1.17 -8.54 12.87
CA SER A 65 -1.22 -9.10 11.50
C SER A 65 0.08 -9.74 11.02
N THR A 66 1.22 -9.37 11.61
CA THR A 66 2.53 -9.93 11.29
C THR A 66 3.00 -10.98 12.30
N GLU A 67 2.11 -11.57 13.09
CA GLU A 67 2.45 -12.50 14.17
C GLU A 67 3.52 -11.94 15.13
N HIS A 68 3.36 -10.67 15.53
CA HIS A 68 4.27 -9.98 16.45
C HIS A 68 5.69 -9.77 15.88
N ARG A 69 5.82 -9.50 14.57
CA ARG A 69 7.12 -9.31 13.89
C ARG A 69 7.43 -7.86 13.54
N ALA A 70 6.43 -7.00 13.36
CA ALA A 70 6.68 -5.61 12.99
C ALA A 70 5.64 -4.67 13.57
N TYR A 71 6.06 -3.47 13.93
CA TYR A 71 5.17 -2.36 14.31
C TYR A 71 5.78 -1.03 13.87
N PHE A 72 4.97 0.04 13.85
CA PHE A 72 5.47 1.36 13.52
C PHE A 72 6.23 1.98 14.70
N GLY A 73 7.48 2.33 14.47
CA GLY A 73 8.36 2.94 15.45
C GLY A 73 8.35 4.46 15.39
N THR A 74 9.10 5.04 14.44
CA THR A 74 9.16 6.49 14.25
C THR A 74 8.36 6.93 13.04
N VAL A 75 7.45 7.87 13.26
CA VAL A 75 6.65 8.50 12.21
C VAL A 75 6.91 10.00 12.22
N THR A 76 7.33 10.51 11.07
CA THR A 76 7.59 11.94 10.86
C THR A 76 6.48 12.55 10.04
N ILE A 77 5.77 13.51 10.63
CA ILE A 77 4.72 14.28 9.96
C ILE A 77 5.35 15.53 9.36
N LEU A 78 5.40 15.58 8.04
CA LEU A 78 5.95 16.69 7.26
C LEU A 78 4.83 17.68 6.92
N VAL A 79 4.84 18.82 7.61
CA VAL A 79 3.85 19.90 7.43
C VAL A 79 4.32 20.85 6.32
N PRO A 80 3.44 21.29 5.41
CA PRO A 80 3.83 22.16 4.30
C PRO A 80 4.19 23.57 4.75
N LEU A 81 4.91 24.29 3.89
CA LEU A 81 5.28 25.70 4.11
C LEU A 81 4.07 26.64 4.19
N THR A 82 2.93 26.24 3.61
CA THR A 82 1.67 27.02 3.59
C THR A 82 0.97 27.07 4.95
N TRP A 83 1.25 26.11 5.84
CA TRP A 83 0.66 26.08 7.18
C TRP A 83 1.43 26.98 8.14
N LYS A 84 0.69 27.73 8.95
CA LYS A 84 1.21 28.59 10.01
C LYS A 84 1.62 27.73 11.22
N GLY A 85 2.52 28.27 12.03
CA GLY A 85 3.05 27.58 13.21
C GLY A 85 4.57 27.58 13.27
N ASN A 86 5.09 27.27 14.46
CA ASN A 86 6.52 27.18 14.72
C ASN A 86 6.92 25.70 14.74
N TYR A 87 7.35 25.21 13.58
CA TYR A 87 7.88 23.87 13.41
C TYR A 87 9.35 23.97 13.00
N ASN A 88 10.17 23.02 13.45
CA ASN A 88 11.54 22.91 13.01
C ASN A 88 11.57 22.48 11.53
N LEU A 89 12.49 23.03 10.75
CA LEU A 89 12.68 22.59 9.36
C LEU A 89 13.23 21.17 9.34
N ALA A 90 12.78 20.38 8.37
CA ALA A 90 13.40 19.10 8.08
C ALA A 90 14.86 19.30 7.68
N THR A 91 15.75 18.48 8.24
CA THR A 91 17.20 18.59 8.05
C THR A 91 17.86 17.28 7.64
N ASN A 92 17.13 16.16 7.67
CA ASN A 92 17.67 14.84 7.39
C ASN A 92 17.16 14.27 6.05
N GLY A 93 16.73 15.15 5.14
CA GLY A 93 16.35 14.79 3.77
C GLY A 93 14.87 14.44 3.59
N GLU A 94 14.04 14.59 4.62
CA GLU A 94 12.59 14.40 4.55
C GLU A 94 11.99 15.45 3.59
N VAL A 95 11.42 14.98 2.48
CA VAL A 95 10.82 15.82 1.44
C VAL A 95 9.52 15.18 0.94
N TYR A 96 8.57 16.01 0.52
CA TYR A 96 7.26 15.56 0.06
C TYR A 96 7.34 14.49 -1.04
N ALA A 97 8.24 14.67 -2.02
CA ALA A 97 8.40 13.77 -3.17
C ALA A 97 8.96 12.38 -2.83
N LYS A 98 9.31 12.11 -1.57
CA LYS A 98 9.83 10.83 -1.09
C LYS A 98 9.06 10.31 0.13
N ALA A 99 7.90 10.86 0.41
CA ALA A 99 7.11 10.45 1.56
C ALA A 99 6.45 9.10 1.29
N ASP A 100 6.42 8.22 2.29
CA ASP A 100 5.74 6.92 2.21
C ASP A 100 4.22 7.11 2.18
N PHE A 101 3.73 8.15 2.86
CA PHE A 101 2.33 8.56 2.85
C PHE A 101 2.21 10.02 2.44
N VAL A 102 1.27 10.32 1.55
CA VAL A 102 0.89 11.68 1.20
C VAL A 102 -0.55 11.96 1.60
N VAL A 103 -0.79 13.06 2.32
CA VAL A 103 -2.13 13.57 2.59
C VAL A 103 -2.40 14.70 1.60
N ALA A 104 -3.25 14.46 0.61
CA ALA A 104 -3.49 15.38 -0.49
C ALA A 104 -4.99 15.48 -0.84
N ASP A 105 -5.31 16.32 -1.83
CA ASP A 105 -6.67 16.46 -2.33
C ASP A 105 -7.21 15.13 -2.89
N PRO A 106 -8.53 14.91 -2.86
CA PRO A 106 -9.15 13.72 -3.43
C PRO A 106 -8.75 13.48 -4.88
N ASN A 107 -8.55 12.20 -5.23
CA ASN A 107 -8.32 11.81 -6.61
C ASN A 107 -9.61 12.06 -7.42
N PRO A 108 -9.55 12.65 -8.64
CA PRO A 108 -10.76 12.90 -9.43
C PRO A 108 -11.58 11.65 -9.79
N MET A 109 -10.93 10.49 -9.85
CA MET A 109 -11.55 9.20 -10.21
C MET A 109 -11.90 8.38 -8.96
N PHE A 110 -11.01 8.35 -7.97
CA PHE A 110 -11.15 7.52 -6.77
C PHE A 110 -11.62 8.29 -5.53
N GLU A 111 -11.96 9.58 -5.68
CA GLU A 111 -12.38 10.48 -4.62
C GLU A 111 -11.46 10.40 -3.38
N SER A 112 -12.04 10.14 -2.21
CA SER A 112 -11.33 10.11 -0.92
C SER A 112 -10.87 8.73 -0.49
N VAL A 113 -10.87 7.76 -1.41
CA VAL A 113 -10.45 6.38 -1.14
C VAL A 113 -8.93 6.32 -0.97
N PRO A 114 -8.41 5.75 0.14
CA PRO A 114 -7.00 5.45 0.28
C PRO A 114 -6.53 4.50 -0.82
N TYR A 115 -5.33 4.71 -1.35
CA TYR A 115 -4.73 3.80 -2.32
C TYR A 115 -3.21 3.88 -2.29
N THR A 116 -2.56 2.83 -2.76
CA THR A 116 -1.12 2.79 -2.99
C THR A 116 -0.83 2.93 -4.47
N GLU A 117 0.07 3.86 -4.81
CA GLU A 117 0.61 3.96 -6.16
C GLU A 117 1.63 2.82 -6.37
N GLN A 118 1.19 1.72 -6.98
CA GLN A 118 1.99 0.51 -7.18
C GLN A 118 2.00 0.09 -8.66
N TYR A 119 3.16 0.18 -9.30
CA TYR A 119 3.38 -0.25 -10.70
C TYR A 119 4.42 -1.37 -10.84
N THR A 120 4.91 -1.87 -9.71
CA THR A 120 6.02 -2.81 -9.64
C THR A 120 5.53 -4.25 -9.76
N GLU A 121 6.46 -5.22 -9.79
CA GLU A 121 6.12 -6.65 -9.80
C GLU A 121 5.80 -7.15 -8.38
N CYS A 122 5.19 -8.33 -8.27
CA CYS A 122 4.93 -8.94 -6.97
C CYS A 122 6.20 -9.06 -6.12
N GLY A 123 6.10 -8.70 -4.83
CA GLY A 123 7.22 -8.72 -3.90
C GLY A 123 8.14 -7.51 -3.99
N GLN A 124 7.83 -6.51 -4.84
CA GLN A 124 8.57 -5.26 -4.94
C GLN A 124 7.77 -4.10 -4.33
N PRO A 125 8.42 -3.16 -3.61
CA PRO A 125 7.72 -2.02 -3.03
C PRO A 125 6.97 -1.16 -4.06
N GLY A 126 5.90 -0.51 -3.63
CA GLY A 126 5.23 0.57 -4.35
C GLY A 126 5.96 1.91 -4.20
N GLU A 127 5.34 2.99 -4.69
CA GLU A 127 5.91 4.35 -4.65
C GLU A 127 5.49 5.13 -3.40
N PHE A 128 4.18 5.26 -3.15
CA PHE A 128 3.63 5.94 -1.96
C PHE A 128 2.16 5.57 -1.73
N ILE A 129 1.66 5.84 -0.52
CA ILE A 129 0.25 5.71 -0.14
C ILE A 129 -0.41 7.08 -0.16
N HIS A 130 -1.51 7.20 -0.87
CA HIS A 130 -2.32 8.41 -0.93
C HIS A 130 -3.47 8.36 0.07
N LEU A 131 -3.48 9.31 0.99
CA LEU A 131 -4.57 9.55 1.93
C LEU A 131 -5.20 10.92 1.67
N THR A 132 -6.43 11.12 2.14
CA THR A 132 -7.12 12.41 2.04
C THR A 132 -7.49 12.97 3.41
N PRO A 133 -7.62 14.29 3.56
CA PRO A 133 -8.16 14.89 4.77
C PRO A 133 -9.54 14.34 5.15
N ASP A 134 -10.38 14.04 4.16
CA ASP A 134 -11.71 13.49 4.38
C ASP A 134 -11.66 12.07 4.95
N PHE A 135 -10.81 11.19 4.42
CA PHE A 135 -10.56 9.87 5.00
C PHE A 135 -10.11 9.97 6.46
N LEU A 136 -9.20 10.92 6.75
CA LEU A 136 -8.67 11.10 8.11
C LEU A 136 -9.73 11.67 9.06
N LEU A 137 -10.53 12.66 8.64
CA LEU A 137 -11.38 13.44 9.54
C LEU A 137 -12.83 12.93 9.65
N LYS A 138 -13.31 12.12 8.70
CA LYS A 138 -14.71 11.65 8.66
C LYS A 138 -14.79 10.17 9.04
N ASP A 139 -15.90 9.78 9.65
CA ASP A 139 -16.18 8.39 10.05
C ASP A 139 -16.90 7.60 8.94
N ASP A 140 -17.41 8.30 7.93
CA ASP A 140 -18.22 7.80 6.82
C ASP A 140 -17.50 6.69 6.02
N TYR A 141 -16.17 6.71 6.04
CA TYR A 141 -15.30 5.75 5.34
C TYR A 141 -15.18 4.42 6.08
N VAL A 142 -15.45 4.38 7.38
CA VAL A 142 -15.32 3.16 8.20
C VAL A 142 -16.30 2.07 7.76
N GLN A 143 -17.50 2.46 7.30
CA GLN A 143 -18.50 1.50 6.85
C GLN A 143 -18.11 0.76 5.57
N ASN A 144 -17.29 1.37 4.71
CA ASN A 144 -16.91 0.81 3.41
C ASN A 144 -15.50 0.18 3.43
N TYR A 145 -14.56 0.75 4.20
CA TYR A 145 -13.14 0.37 4.18
C TYR A 145 -12.65 -0.24 5.50
N GLY A 146 -13.49 -0.20 6.54
CA GLY A 146 -13.15 -0.69 7.87
C GLY A 146 -12.52 0.35 8.78
N PRO A 147 -12.08 -0.10 9.97
CA PRO A 147 -11.25 0.70 10.85
C PRO A 147 -10.02 1.25 10.12
N LYS A 148 -9.77 2.56 10.24
CA LYS A 148 -8.71 3.28 9.50
C LYS A 148 -7.32 2.63 9.67
N GLY A 149 -7.03 2.09 10.85
CA GLY A 149 -5.79 1.35 11.10
C GLY A 149 -5.63 0.13 10.19
N LYS A 150 -6.69 -0.65 9.96
CA LYS A 150 -6.68 -1.80 9.03
C LYS A 150 -6.50 -1.34 7.59
N THR A 151 -7.18 -0.25 7.19
CA THR A 151 -7.01 0.34 5.85
C THR A 151 -5.57 0.79 5.63
N VAL A 152 -4.93 1.43 6.61
CA VAL A 152 -3.52 1.79 6.52
C VAL A 152 -2.60 0.57 6.39
N ILE A 153 -2.88 -0.52 7.09
CA ILE A 153 -2.06 -1.75 6.98
C ILE A 153 -2.29 -2.50 5.67
N HIS A 154 -3.51 -2.47 5.13
CA HIS A 154 -3.82 -2.95 3.78
C HIS A 154 -2.96 -2.22 2.73
N GLU A 155 -2.96 -0.87 2.75
CA GLU A 155 -2.13 -0.06 1.86
C GLU A 155 -0.62 -0.22 2.15
N TRP A 156 -0.24 -0.37 3.42
CA TRP A 156 1.14 -0.64 3.79
C TRP A 156 1.64 -1.96 3.20
N ALA A 157 0.79 -2.99 3.10
CA ALA A 157 1.16 -4.26 2.51
C ALA A 157 1.44 -4.13 1.01
N HIS A 158 0.61 -3.37 0.27
CA HIS A 158 0.88 -2.98 -1.11
C HIS A 158 2.22 -2.24 -1.23
N LEU A 159 2.42 -1.18 -0.43
CA LEU A 159 3.60 -0.33 -0.50
C LEU A 159 4.88 -1.08 -0.13
N ARG A 160 4.89 -1.81 0.99
CA ARG A 160 6.13 -2.35 1.57
C ARG A 160 6.51 -3.70 1.00
N TRP A 161 5.53 -4.58 0.81
CA TRP A 161 5.78 -5.97 0.42
C TRP A 161 5.37 -6.26 -1.02
N GLY A 162 4.75 -5.31 -1.73
CA GLY A 162 4.40 -5.51 -3.13
C GLY A 162 3.37 -6.61 -3.33
N VAL A 163 2.44 -6.76 -2.39
CA VAL A 163 1.31 -7.68 -2.54
C VAL A 163 0.15 -6.95 -3.24
N TYR A 164 -0.92 -7.69 -3.53
CA TYR A 164 -2.09 -7.18 -4.25
C TYR A 164 -3.35 -7.74 -3.60
N ASP A 165 -4.49 -7.24 -4.05
CA ASP A 165 -5.79 -7.63 -3.56
C ASP A 165 -6.14 -9.08 -3.90
N GLU A 166 -6.73 -9.75 -2.90
CA GLU A 166 -7.23 -11.11 -2.96
C GLU A 166 -8.74 -11.18 -3.25
N TYR A 167 -9.38 -10.03 -3.45
CA TYR A 167 -10.72 -9.90 -4.03
C TYR A 167 -10.65 -9.47 -5.51
N ALA A 168 -11.78 -9.48 -6.23
CA ALA A 168 -11.81 -9.09 -7.63
C ALA A 168 -11.76 -7.56 -7.80
N THR A 169 -10.60 -7.03 -8.19
CA THR A 169 -10.41 -5.64 -8.60
C THR A 169 -10.87 -5.41 -10.05
N GLU A 170 -10.81 -4.17 -10.56
CA GLU A 170 -11.22 -3.85 -11.93
C GLU A 170 -10.48 -4.71 -12.96
N GLY A 171 -11.23 -5.38 -13.84
CA GLY A 171 -10.67 -6.27 -14.86
C GLY A 171 -10.43 -7.71 -14.40
N TYR A 172 -10.78 -8.05 -13.16
CA TYR A 172 -10.78 -9.42 -12.63
C TYR A 172 -12.20 -9.96 -12.45
N GLU A 173 -12.35 -11.27 -12.58
CA GLU A 173 -13.66 -11.91 -12.55
C GLU A 173 -14.15 -12.05 -11.09
N PRO A 174 -15.36 -11.56 -10.73
CA PRO A 174 -15.88 -11.65 -9.37
C PRO A 174 -16.33 -13.06 -8.98
N PHE A 175 -16.50 -13.96 -9.96
CA PHE A 175 -16.85 -15.37 -9.75
C PHE A 175 -16.06 -16.25 -10.69
N TYR A 176 -15.92 -17.53 -10.34
CA TYR A 176 -15.23 -18.52 -11.16
C TYR A 176 -15.77 -19.93 -10.94
N TYR A 177 -15.48 -20.86 -11.86
CA TYR A 177 -15.77 -22.28 -11.66
C TYR A 177 -14.64 -22.94 -10.89
N SER A 178 -14.99 -23.64 -9.81
CA SER A 178 -14.08 -24.49 -9.06
C SER A 178 -14.55 -25.95 -9.07
N THR A 179 -13.60 -26.85 -8.86
CA THR A 179 -13.83 -28.29 -8.63
C THR A 179 -13.18 -28.77 -7.34
N GLN A 180 -12.73 -27.85 -6.47
CA GLN A 180 -11.96 -28.22 -5.27
C GLN A 180 -12.79 -28.92 -4.21
N ILE A 181 -14.02 -28.44 -3.95
CA ILE A 181 -14.86 -28.98 -2.88
C ILE A 181 -15.71 -30.17 -3.38
N TYR A 182 -16.14 -30.15 -4.64
CA TYR A 182 -17.05 -31.15 -5.21
C TYR A 182 -16.49 -31.72 -6.52
N ASP A 183 -16.64 -33.03 -6.73
CA ASP A 183 -16.34 -33.70 -8.01
C ASP A 183 -17.14 -33.12 -9.20
N GLN A 184 -18.21 -32.37 -8.89
CA GLN A 184 -18.99 -31.60 -9.84
C GLN A 184 -18.60 -30.12 -9.75
N GLY A 185 -18.32 -29.50 -10.89
CA GLY A 185 -17.99 -28.07 -10.93
C GLY A 185 -19.10 -27.21 -10.33
N TYR A 186 -18.69 -26.23 -9.52
CA TYR A 186 -19.59 -25.26 -8.88
C TYR A 186 -19.02 -23.85 -9.07
N VAL A 187 -19.89 -22.85 -8.93
CA VAL A 187 -19.47 -21.46 -9.01
C VAL A 187 -19.08 -20.97 -7.62
N GLU A 188 -17.94 -20.30 -7.54
CA GLU A 188 -17.38 -19.70 -6.34
C GLU A 188 -17.15 -18.20 -6.54
N ALA A 189 -17.20 -17.44 -5.44
CA ALA A 189 -16.83 -16.02 -5.45
C ALA A 189 -15.32 -15.83 -5.33
N THR A 190 -14.78 -14.85 -6.03
CA THR A 190 -13.37 -14.45 -5.89
C THR A 190 -13.17 -13.77 -4.53
N ARG A 191 -12.60 -14.51 -3.58
CA ARG A 191 -12.33 -14.07 -2.21
C ARG A 191 -11.21 -14.88 -1.57
N CYS A 192 -10.62 -14.35 -0.49
CA CYS A 192 -9.72 -15.10 0.38
C CYS A 192 -10.02 -14.82 1.86
N PRO A 193 -10.09 -15.84 2.73
CA PRO A 193 -9.99 -17.28 2.44
C PRO A 193 -11.27 -17.84 1.82
N LEU A 194 -11.22 -19.09 1.33
CA LEU A 194 -12.39 -19.75 0.75
C LEU A 194 -13.51 -20.00 1.78
N SER A 195 -13.14 -20.17 3.05
CA SER A 195 -14.03 -20.36 4.20
C SER A 195 -14.89 -19.15 4.53
N LEU A 196 -14.51 -17.95 4.06
CA LEU A 196 -15.27 -16.71 4.24
C LEU A 196 -16.67 -16.90 3.64
N THR A 197 -17.69 -16.91 4.49
CA THR A 197 -19.07 -17.14 4.03
C THR A 197 -19.75 -15.84 3.65
N GLY A 198 -20.76 -15.91 2.78
CA GLY A 198 -21.50 -14.73 2.37
C GLY A 198 -22.62 -15.01 1.38
N HIS A 199 -23.10 -13.95 0.76
CA HIS A 199 -24.21 -13.97 -0.18
C HIS A 199 -23.83 -13.29 -1.48
N THR A 200 -24.24 -13.90 -2.59
CA THR A 200 -24.11 -13.32 -3.93
C THR A 200 -25.36 -12.52 -4.26
N VAL A 201 -25.21 -11.20 -4.38
CA VAL A 201 -26.32 -10.26 -4.56
C VAL A 201 -26.05 -9.29 -5.69
N TYR A 202 -27.13 -8.74 -6.26
CA TYR A 202 -27.11 -7.73 -7.30
C TYR A 202 -27.65 -6.41 -6.72
N PRO A 203 -26.83 -5.34 -6.61
CA PRO A 203 -27.30 -4.03 -6.23
C PRO A 203 -28.03 -3.38 -7.41
N ASN A 204 -29.37 -3.38 -7.38
CA ASN A 204 -30.17 -2.95 -8.54
C ASN A 204 -30.20 -1.41 -8.67
N PRO A 205 -29.56 -0.81 -9.69
CA PRO A 205 -29.51 0.65 -9.83
C PRO A 205 -30.88 1.26 -10.14
N GLN A 206 -31.79 0.48 -10.73
CA GLN A 206 -33.14 0.94 -11.06
C GLN A 206 -34.06 1.02 -9.82
N ASN A 207 -33.65 0.41 -8.71
CA ASN A 207 -34.41 0.33 -7.47
C ASN A 207 -33.64 0.96 -6.29
N GLY A 208 -32.87 2.01 -6.56
CA GLY A 208 -32.09 2.71 -5.54
C GLY A 208 -31.02 1.85 -4.88
N ASN A 209 -30.35 0.97 -5.64
CA ASN A 209 -29.31 0.04 -5.19
C ASN A 209 -29.78 -0.98 -4.14
N LYS A 210 -31.08 -1.31 -4.11
CA LYS A 210 -31.57 -2.39 -3.27
C LYS A 210 -30.92 -3.72 -3.67
N LEU A 211 -30.46 -4.48 -2.68
CA LEU A 211 -29.84 -5.78 -2.89
C LEU A 211 -30.88 -6.83 -3.27
N GLU A 212 -30.70 -7.47 -4.41
CA GLU A 212 -31.53 -8.55 -4.94
C GLU A 212 -30.71 -9.83 -5.07
N ALA A 213 -31.35 -11.01 -5.04
CA ALA A 213 -30.64 -12.26 -5.18
C ALA A 213 -30.11 -12.42 -6.61
N CYS A 214 -28.85 -12.83 -6.74
CA CYS A 214 -28.31 -13.16 -8.06
C CYS A 214 -28.92 -14.45 -8.60
N HIS A 215 -29.45 -14.38 -9.81
CA HIS A 215 -29.99 -15.54 -10.49
C HIS A 215 -28.91 -16.23 -11.31
N ALA A 216 -28.64 -17.50 -11.01
CA ALA A 216 -27.81 -18.34 -11.84
C ALA A 216 -28.53 -18.66 -13.16
N ASN A 217 -27.87 -18.41 -14.29
CA ASN A 217 -28.46 -18.68 -15.60
C ASN A 217 -27.91 -20.00 -16.16
N SER A 218 -28.80 -20.98 -16.39
CA SER A 218 -28.44 -22.27 -16.98
C SER A 218 -27.87 -22.17 -18.40
N SER A 219 -28.09 -21.04 -19.11
CA SER A 219 -27.46 -20.79 -20.41
C SER A 219 -26.05 -20.21 -20.33
N ASN A 220 -25.56 -19.82 -19.14
CA ASN A 220 -24.19 -19.34 -18.90
C ASN A 220 -23.45 -20.24 -17.89
N ASN A 221 -23.63 -21.55 -18.00
CA ASN A 221 -23.07 -22.57 -17.10
C ASN A 221 -23.42 -22.41 -15.61
N TYR A 222 -24.42 -21.60 -15.25
CA TYR A 222 -24.76 -21.19 -13.87
C TYR A 222 -23.94 -20.03 -13.27
N MET A 223 -23.14 -19.29 -14.07
CA MET A 223 -22.50 -18.06 -13.60
C MET A 223 -23.56 -17.04 -13.15
N PRO A 224 -23.29 -16.28 -12.07
CA PRO A 224 -24.02 -15.07 -11.74
C PRO A 224 -24.07 -14.10 -12.92
N ASN A 225 -25.19 -13.37 -13.03
CA ASN A 225 -25.32 -12.33 -14.04
C ASN A 225 -24.30 -11.20 -13.81
N GLU A 226 -24.01 -10.44 -14.87
CA GLU A 226 -23.16 -9.26 -14.79
C GLU A 226 -23.68 -8.27 -13.73
N GLY A 227 -22.76 -7.69 -12.95
CA GLY A 227 -23.07 -6.79 -11.83
C GLY A 227 -23.39 -7.48 -10.51
N CYS A 228 -23.41 -8.82 -10.46
CA CYS A 228 -23.44 -9.55 -9.21
C CYS A 228 -22.15 -9.32 -8.41
N VAL A 229 -22.27 -9.22 -7.09
CA VAL A 229 -21.15 -9.06 -6.15
C VAL A 229 -21.31 -10.04 -5.00
N PHE A 230 -20.19 -10.41 -4.38
CA PHE A 230 -20.17 -11.16 -3.14
C PHE A 230 -20.16 -10.19 -1.96
N ILE A 231 -21.05 -10.41 -0.99
CA ILE A 231 -21.06 -9.68 0.28
C ILE A 231 -20.86 -10.69 1.41
N PRO A 232 -19.83 -10.53 2.25
CA PRO A 232 -19.60 -11.45 3.36
C PRO A 232 -20.74 -11.38 4.38
N ASN A 233 -20.99 -12.51 5.05
CA ASN A 233 -21.87 -12.52 6.20
C ASN A 233 -21.26 -11.68 7.33
N GLY A 234 -22.13 -11.10 8.18
CA GLY A 234 -21.69 -10.47 9.41
C GLY A 234 -21.01 -11.48 10.36
N PRO A 235 -20.41 -10.99 11.46
CA PRO A 235 -19.50 -11.78 12.30
C PRO A 235 -20.11 -13.09 12.83
N TYR A 236 -21.40 -13.09 13.18
CA TYR A 236 -22.10 -14.28 13.69
C TYR A 236 -22.37 -15.37 12.64
N GLY A 237 -22.16 -15.08 11.35
CA GLY A 237 -22.33 -16.04 10.25
C GLY A 237 -21.03 -16.65 9.76
N GLN A 238 -19.89 -16.26 10.34
CA GLN A 238 -18.56 -16.72 9.92
C GLN A 238 -18.04 -17.83 10.83
N PRO A 239 -17.04 -18.62 10.38
CA PRO A 239 -16.29 -19.51 11.26
C PRO A 239 -15.67 -18.74 12.44
N ASP A 240 -15.64 -19.36 13.62
CA ASP A 240 -15.18 -18.72 14.86
C ASP A 240 -13.68 -18.34 14.82
N ASP A 241 -12.89 -19.08 14.02
CA ASP A 241 -11.45 -18.93 13.82
C ASP A 241 -11.09 -18.16 12.53
N LEU A 242 -12.09 -17.61 11.81
CA LEU A 242 -11.84 -16.80 10.62
C LEU A 242 -11.31 -15.42 11.01
N ASP A 243 -10.07 -15.13 10.61
CA ASP A 243 -9.43 -13.84 10.83
C ASP A 243 -8.59 -13.32 9.64
N ALA A 244 -8.61 -14.01 8.50
CA ALA A 244 -8.03 -13.56 7.24
C ALA A 244 -9.12 -13.13 6.22
N SER A 245 -8.82 -12.33 5.20
CA SER A 245 -7.54 -11.69 4.87
C SER A 245 -7.65 -10.17 4.83
N LEU A 246 -6.66 -9.48 5.40
CA LEU A 246 -6.51 -8.03 5.25
C LEU A 246 -6.37 -7.60 3.80
N MET A 247 -5.96 -8.47 2.86
CA MET A 247 -5.95 -8.15 1.43
C MET A 247 -7.26 -8.50 0.71
N SER A 248 -8.31 -8.90 1.44
CA SER A 248 -9.60 -9.28 0.86
C SER A 248 -10.77 -8.46 1.40
N HIS A 249 -11.05 -8.58 2.69
CA HIS A 249 -12.23 -7.99 3.33
C HIS A 249 -11.83 -7.35 4.68
N GLN A 250 -10.80 -6.50 4.64
CA GLN A 250 -10.23 -5.77 5.78
C GLN A 250 -11.25 -4.98 6.61
N PHE A 251 -12.40 -4.65 6.02
CA PHE A 251 -13.48 -3.95 6.71
C PHE A 251 -14.20 -4.78 7.77
N MET A 252 -14.04 -6.10 7.78
CA MET A 252 -14.67 -6.97 8.75
C MET A 252 -13.93 -6.93 10.09
N ASP A 253 -14.67 -6.86 11.21
CA ASP A 253 -14.09 -6.71 12.56
C ASP A 253 -13.12 -7.85 12.91
N GLN A 254 -13.47 -9.09 12.57
CA GLN A 254 -12.65 -10.28 12.82
C GLN A 254 -11.38 -10.38 11.98
N VAL A 255 -11.33 -9.72 10.81
CA VAL A 255 -10.20 -9.85 9.88
C VAL A 255 -9.03 -9.02 10.39
N ILE A 256 -7.95 -9.68 10.80
CA ILE A 256 -6.72 -9.03 11.27
C ILE A 256 -5.45 -9.63 10.66
N HIS A 257 -5.49 -10.85 10.12
CA HIS A 257 -4.34 -11.53 9.53
C HIS A 257 -4.42 -11.57 7.99
N PHE A 258 -3.37 -12.09 7.38
CA PHE A 258 -3.29 -12.35 5.95
C PHE A 258 -3.58 -13.83 5.65
N CYS A 259 -4.16 -14.11 4.49
CA CYS A 259 -4.27 -15.48 4.00
C CYS A 259 -2.89 -16.15 3.94
N HIS A 260 -2.83 -17.42 4.34
CA HIS A 260 -1.58 -18.20 4.43
C HIS A 260 -1.73 -19.62 3.87
N ASP A 261 -0.64 -20.38 3.84
CA ASP A 261 -0.63 -21.78 3.38
C ASP A 261 -0.42 -22.80 4.52
N ASP A 262 -0.67 -22.44 5.78
CA ASP A 262 -0.56 -23.36 6.93
C ASP A 262 -1.71 -24.40 6.93
N PRO A 263 -1.43 -25.71 6.77
CA PRO A 263 -2.46 -26.75 6.78
C PRO A 263 -3.07 -27.00 8.17
N THR A 264 -2.48 -26.45 9.24
CA THR A 264 -3.02 -26.55 10.60
C THR A 264 -4.12 -25.53 10.89
N ASP A 265 -4.23 -24.49 10.06
CA ASP A 265 -5.34 -23.54 10.03
C ASP A 265 -6.03 -23.57 8.66
N PRO A 266 -6.91 -24.56 8.41
CA PRO A 266 -7.64 -24.67 7.15
C PRO A 266 -8.65 -23.53 6.94
N THR A 267 -9.02 -22.80 7.99
CA THR A 267 -10.00 -21.72 7.92
C THR A 267 -9.39 -20.51 7.22
N ASN A 268 -8.14 -20.15 7.51
CA ASN A 268 -7.49 -18.98 6.92
C ASN A 268 -6.56 -19.31 5.73
N MET A 269 -6.75 -20.48 5.12
CA MET A 269 -5.97 -20.89 3.95
C MET A 269 -6.21 -20.04 2.71
N HIS A 270 -5.12 -19.83 1.98
CA HIS A 270 -5.09 -19.09 0.72
C HIS A 270 -5.91 -19.76 -0.38
N ASN A 271 -6.75 -18.96 -1.04
CA ASN A 271 -7.55 -19.42 -2.17
C ASN A 271 -6.78 -19.24 -3.49
N LYS A 272 -6.03 -20.28 -3.87
CA LYS A 272 -5.16 -20.28 -5.07
C LYS A 272 -5.90 -20.26 -6.42
N GLU A 273 -7.16 -20.68 -6.44
CA GLU A 273 -7.96 -20.72 -7.68
C GLU A 273 -8.67 -19.41 -7.99
N ALA A 274 -8.84 -18.54 -7.00
CA ALA A 274 -9.51 -17.26 -7.19
C ALA A 274 -8.80 -16.43 -8.28
N PRO A 275 -9.51 -15.97 -9.32
CA PRO A 275 -8.94 -15.15 -10.39
C PRO A 275 -8.82 -13.68 -9.93
N ASN A 276 -8.06 -13.43 -8.87
CA ASN A 276 -7.73 -12.09 -8.38
C ASN A 276 -6.35 -11.62 -8.86
N GLU A 277 -6.07 -10.35 -8.62
CA GLU A 277 -4.82 -9.71 -9.02
C GLU A 277 -3.60 -10.34 -8.35
N HIS A 278 -3.69 -10.63 -7.05
CA HIS A 278 -2.63 -11.28 -6.30
C HIS A 278 -2.21 -12.61 -6.91
N ASN A 279 -3.15 -13.52 -7.14
CA ASN A 279 -2.86 -14.83 -7.71
C ASN A 279 -2.25 -14.74 -9.10
N ARG A 280 -2.72 -13.79 -9.92
CA ARG A 280 -2.19 -13.57 -11.27
C ARG A 280 -0.75 -13.07 -11.24
N LEU A 281 -0.42 -12.11 -10.37
CA LEU A 281 0.88 -11.44 -10.37
C LEU A 281 1.92 -12.11 -9.46
N CYS A 282 1.49 -12.77 -8.39
CA CYS A 282 2.34 -13.42 -7.40
C CYS A 282 2.50 -14.93 -7.61
N GLY A 283 2.05 -15.46 -8.75
CA GLY A 283 2.18 -16.88 -9.07
C GLY A 283 1.42 -17.78 -8.10
N GLN A 284 0.23 -17.34 -7.66
CA GLN A 284 -0.67 -18.05 -6.73
C GLN A 284 -0.07 -18.37 -5.35
N LYS A 285 1.01 -17.70 -4.96
CA LYS A 285 1.49 -17.71 -3.59
C LYS A 285 0.50 -16.97 -2.69
N SER A 286 0.47 -17.33 -1.42
CA SER A 286 -0.30 -16.57 -0.44
C SER A 286 0.36 -15.23 -0.14
N VAL A 287 -0.45 -14.23 0.24
CA VAL A 287 0.06 -12.93 0.71
C VAL A 287 1.08 -13.14 1.83
N TRP A 288 0.78 -14.02 2.80
CA TRP A 288 1.71 -14.33 3.89
C TRP A 288 3.06 -14.90 3.40
N GLU A 289 3.07 -15.77 2.39
CA GLU A 289 4.32 -16.28 1.82
C GLU A 289 5.18 -15.16 1.20
N ILE A 290 4.56 -14.21 0.50
CA ILE A 290 5.26 -13.05 -0.07
C ILE A 290 5.85 -12.17 1.04
N ILE A 291 5.06 -11.86 2.06
CA ILE A 291 5.48 -11.06 3.22
C ILE A 291 6.68 -11.73 3.90
N MET A 292 6.57 -13.02 4.24
CA MET A 292 7.64 -13.77 4.93
C MET A 292 8.91 -13.95 4.08
N SER A 293 8.79 -13.86 2.75
CA SER A 293 9.92 -13.92 1.83
C SER A 293 10.62 -12.56 1.61
N SER A 294 10.02 -11.47 2.11
CA SER A 294 10.55 -10.11 1.97
C SER A 294 11.87 -9.90 2.72
N PRO A 295 12.65 -8.85 2.37
CA PRO A 295 13.85 -8.48 3.12
C PRO A 295 13.61 -8.22 4.62
N ASP A 296 12.38 -7.86 4.98
CA ASP A 296 12.01 -7.55 6.37
C ASP A 296 12.00 -8.79 7.27
N PHE A 297 11.60 -9.97 6.74
CA PHE A 297 11.34 -11.16 7.56
C PHE A 297 12.12 -12.41 7.16
N ARG A 298 12.63 -12.50 5.93
CA ARG A 298 13.28 -13.72 5.43
C ARG A 298 14.46 -14.17 6.31
N TYR A 299 15.16 -13.23 6.93
CA TYR A 299 16.35 -13.48 7.76
C TYR A 299 16.43 -12.62 9.02
N ALA A 300 15.39 -11.85 9.34
CA ALA A 300 15.39 -10.88 10.43
C ALA A 300 14.00 -10.80 11.08
N ASN A 301 13.91 -10.06 12.20
CA ASN A 301 12.66 -9.72 12.85
C ASN A 301 11.74 -10.94 13.14
N PRO A 302 12.24 -11.95 13.89
CA PRO A 302 11.39 -13.05 14.35
C PRO A 302 10.28 -12.54 15.27
N PRO A 303 9.21 -13.33 15.53
CA PRO A 303 8.15 -12.94 16.44
C PRO A 303 8.73 -12.59 17.82
N ASN A 304 8.32 -11.46 18.37
CA ASN A 304 8.82 -10.98 19.65
C ASN A 304 7.67 -10.60 20.60
N PRO A 305 7.00 -11.58 21.23
CA PRO A 305 5.85 -11.32 22.10
C PRO A 305 6.21 -10.59 23.41
N SER A 306 7.50 -10.29 23.64
CA SER A 306 7.94 -9.51 24.81
C SER A 306 7.71 -8.00 24.65
N ILE A 307 7.50 -7.53 23.42
CA ILE A 307 7.17 -6.12 23.14
C ILE A 307 5.71 -5.89 23.53
N SER A 308 5.51 -5.07 24.57
CA SER A 308 4.18 -4.75 25.09
C SER A 308 3.66 -3.38 24.67
N ASP A 309 4.54 -2.52 24.17
CA ASP A 309 4.20 -1.18 23.71
C ASP A 309 4.64 -1.01 22.25
N VAL A 310 3.65 -0.94 21.38
CA VAL A 310 3.80 -0.75 19.94
C VAL A 310 3.41 0.66 19.52
N THR A 311 3.29 1.59 20.46
CA THR A 311 2.90 2.96 20.18
C THR A 311 4.04 3.69 19.45
N PRO A 312 3.80 4.23 18.24
CA PRO A 312 4.81 4.99 17.52
C PRO A 312 5.14 6.31 18.22
N SER A 313 6.38 6.76 18.06
CA SER A 313 6.82 8.10 18.42
C SER A 313 6.67 9.03 17.21
N PHE A 314 6.10 10.21 17.44
CA PHE A 314 5.82 11.17 16.38
C PHE A 314 6.74 12.39 16.43
N SER A 315 7.30 12.75 15.27
CA SER A 315 7.95 14.04 15.06
C SER A 315 7.10 14.90 14.12
N ILE A 316 7.01 16.21 14.38
CA ILE A 316 6.34 17.15 13.47
C ILE A 316 7.38 18.17 13.03
N ILE A 317 7.67 18.17 11.74
CA ILE A 317 8.66 19.04 11.13
C ILE A 317 8.06 19.71 9.90
N ARG A 318 8.60 20.87 9.54
CA ARG A 318 8.19 21.60 8.36
C ARG A 318 9.01 21.18 7.16
N GLN A 319 8.34 20.98 6.03
CA GLN A 319 8.96 20.72 4.74
C GLN A 319 10.06 21.76 4.47
N PRO A 320 11.26 21.35 4.02
CA PRO A 320 12.30 22.31 3.72
C PRO A 320 11.89 23.10 2.48
N THR A 321 12.40 24.33 2.35
CA THR A 321 12.31 25.05 1.07
C THR A 321 13.01 24.23 0.00
N ASN A 322 12.37 24.06 -1.16
CA ASN A 322 12.93 23.32 -2.28
C ASN A 322 14.37 23.77 -2.56
N ARG A 323 15.32 22.84 -2.47
CA ARG A 323 16.73 23.11 -2.75
C ARG A 323 17.13 22.35 -4.00
N PHE A 324 17.34 23.09 -5.08
CA PHE A 324 17.78 22.53 -6.35
C PHE A 324 19.31 22.61 -6.44
N VAL A 325 19.95 21.52 -6.88
CA VAL A 325 21.38 21.47 -7.18
C VAL A 325 21.54 20.98 -8.62
N LEU A 326 21.98 21.87 -9.51
CA LEU A 326 22.29 21.54 -10.90
C LEU A 326 23.76 21.14 -11.00
N VAL A 327 24.02 19.91 -11.45
CA VAL A 327 25.37 19.43 -11.78
C VAL A 327 25.45 19.35 -13.29
N LEU A 328 26.27 20.21 -13.90
CA LEU A 328 26.36 20.38 -15.35
C LEU A 328 27.73 19.91 -15.85
N ASP A 329 27.76 19.08 -16.89
CA ASP A 329 29.01 18.60 -17.48
C ASP A 329 29.67 19.71 -18.33
N GLY A 330 30.88 20.10 -17.95
CA GLY A 330 31.72 21.07 -18.67
C GLY A 330 32.84 20.42 -19.47
N SER A 331 32.80 19.11 -19.69
CA SER A 331 33.83 18.36 -20.41
C SER A 331 33.98 18.79 -21.87
N GLY A 332 35.12 18.48 -22.48
CA GLY A 332 35.38 18.81 -23.89
C GLY A 332 34.36 18.21 -24.88
N SER A 333 33.69 17.12 -24.50
CA SER A 333 32.59 16.51 -25.28
C SER A 333 31.31 17.35 -25.33
N MET A 334 31.19 18.37 -24.48
CA MET A 334 30.05 19.28 -24.45
C MET A 334 30.23 20.50 -25.35
N GLY A 335 31.37 20.67 -26.04
CA GLY A 335 31.63 21.84 -26.88
C GLY A 335 30.58 22.10 -28.00
N GLY A 336 30.44 23.37 -28.38
CA GLY A 336 29.49 23.82 -29.39
C GLY A 336 28.04 23.84 -28.88
N ASP A 337 27.10 23.52 -29.75
CA ASP A 337 25.65 23.62 -29.50
C ASP A 337 25.18 22.82 -28.28
N ARG A 338 25.89 21.75 -27.89
CA ARG A 338 25.51 20.93 -26.72
C ARG A 338 25.63 21.70 -25.41
N TYR A 339 26.69 22.49 -25.27
CA TYR A 339 26.89 23.35 -24.11
C TYR A 339 25.82 24.44 -24.09
N GLU A 340 25.55 25.08 -25.22
CA GLU A 340 24.51 26.12 -25.32
C GLU A 340 23.12 25.58 -24.97
N ASN A 341 22.75 24.41 -25.51
CA ASN A 341 21.48 23.74 -25.20
C ASN A 341 21.38 23.36 -23.72
N MET A 342 22.45 22.83 -23.12
CA MET A 342 22.48 22.52 -21.69
C MET A 342 22.29 23.78 -20.84
N MET A 343 22.97 24.87 -21.18
CA MET A 343 22.84 26.15 -20.48
C MET A 343 21.43 26.75 -20.63
N GLN A 344 20.82 26.62 -21.81
CA GLN A 344 19.46 27.07 -22.06
C GLN A 344 18.46 26.25 -21.22
N ALA A 345 18.55 24.93 -21.24
CA ALA A 345 17.70 24.05 -20.43
C ALA A 345 17.85 24.31 -18.92
N ALA A 346 19.08 24.52 -18.44
CA ALA A 346 19.33 24.87 -17.04
C ALA A 346 18.72 26.23 -16.68
N THR A 347 18.81 27.21 -17.58
CA THR A 347 18.19 28.54 -17.39
C THR A 347 16.68 28.43 -17.34
N ASP A 348 16.07 27.72 -18.29
CA ASP A 348 14.63 27.49 -18.33
C ASP A 348 14.15 26.76 -17.09
N PHE A 349 14.90 25.77 -16.60
CA PHE A 349 14.62 25.09 -15.35
C PHE A 349 14.61 26.06 -14.15
N ILE A 350 15.67 26.88 -14.00
CA ILE A 350 15.78 27.85 -12.91
C ILE A 350 14.62 28.85 -12.96
N MET A 351 14.33 29.41 -14.13
CA MET A 351 13.33 30.45 -14.29
C MET A 351 11.90 29.96 -14.05
N ASN A 352 11.61 28.69 -14.39
CA ASN A 352 10.25 28.16 -14.30
C ASN A 352 9.98 27.35 -13.02
N PHE A 353 11.00 26.77 -12.37
CA PHE A 353 10.81 25.79 -11.30
C PHE A 353 11.49 26.13 -9.97
N VAL A 354 12.39 27.11 -9.92
CA VAL A 354 13.18 27.45 -8.71
C VAL A 354 12.64 28.70 -7.96
N THR A 355 11.44 29.18 -8.31
CA THR A 355 10.80 30.38 -7.73
C THR A 355 10.24 30.20 -6.34
#